data_AF-A0A1M5L772-F1
#
_entry.id   AF-A0A1M5L772-F1
#
_cell.length_a   1.000
_cell.length_b   1.000
_cell.length_c   1.000
_cell.angle_alpha   90.00
_cell.angle_beta   90.00
_cell.angle_gamma   90.00
#
_symmetry.space_group_name_H-M   'P 1'
#
loop_
_entity.id
_entity.type
_entity.pdbx_description
1 polymer ?
#
loop_
_entity_poly.entity_id
_entity_poly.type
_entity_poly.pdbx_seq_one_letter_code
_entity_poly.pdbx_strand_id
1 'polypeptide(L)'
;MAIIINTKSGGLEGIYQRREGYGHFQPTTIAGYPAVQAIDSRDAPKQGDCRTLVGVAEERLIIAHTNIRDRKNPDYTSACKVSDQVAALVVENLKGAK
;
A
#
# COMPACT_ATOMS: atom_id res chain seq x y z
N MET A 1 -8.83 3.92 -7.94
CA MET A 1 -8.30 2.93 -6.97
C MET A 1 -7.98 1.65 -7.74
N ALA A 2 -6.91 0.95 -7.38
CA ALA A 2 -6.52 -0.30 -8.02
C ALA A 2 -5.91 -1.26 -6.98
N ILE A 3 -6.12 -2.56 -7.20
CA ILE A 3 -5.41 -3.64 -6.50
C ILE A 3 -4.50 -4.32 -7.50
N ILE A 4 -3.23 -4.49 -7.15
CA ILE A 4 -2.21 -5.07 -8.02
C ILE A 4 -1.55 -6.23 -7.28
N ILE A 5 -1.47 -7.39 -7.92
CA ILE A 5 -0.60 -8.48 -7.46
C ILE A 5 0.76 -8.26 -8.12
N ASN A 6 1.78 -7.98 -7.32
CA ASN A 6 3.14 -7.80 -7.81
C ASN A 6 3.93 -9.10 -7.62
N THR A 7 4.48 -9.59 -8.73
CA THR A 7 5.32 -10.81 -8.79
C THR A 7 6.74 -10.51 -9.27
N LYS A 8 7.13 -9.24 -9.32
CA LYS A 8 8.40 -8.78 -9.94
C LYS A 8 9.34 -8.07 -8.97
N SER A 9 8.84 -7.56 -7.84
CA SER A 9 9.62 -6.70 -6.95
C SER A 9 10.58 -7.47 -6.04
N GLY A 10 10.55 -8.81 -6.02
CA GLY A 10 11.23 -9.61 -4.99
C GLY A 10 10.57 -9.43 -3.62
N GLY A 11 9.24 -9.34 -3.59
CA GLY A 11 8.48 -9.15 -2.35
C GLY A 11 8.80 -7.83 -1.66
N LEU A 12 8.69 -7.82 -0.32
CA LEU A 12 8.96 -6.63 0.49
C LEU A 12 10.46 -6.33 0.58
N GLU A 13 11.32 -7.35 0.56
CA GLU A 13 12.76 -7.15 0.64
C GLU A 13 13.24 -6.22 -0.49
N GLY A 14 12.84 -6.48 -1.73
CA GLY A 14 13.18 -5.60 -2.85
C GLY A 14 12.50 -4.22 -2.82
N ILE A 15 11.49 -4.01 -1.98
CA ILE A 15 10.95 -2.66 -1.68
C ILE A 15 11.84 -1.96 -0.66
N TYR A 16 12.27 -2.65 0.40
CA TYR A 16 13.17 -2.10 1.42
C TYR A 16 14.55 -1.74 0.86
N GLN A 17 15.08 -2.53 -0.08
CA GLN A 17 16.34 -2.22 -0.78
C GLN A 17 16.27 -0.88 -1.54
N ARG A 18 15.07 -0.42 -1.92
CA ARG A 18 14.83 0.85 -2.64
C ARG A 18 14.25 1.95 -1.76
N ARG A 19 14.25 1.77 -0.42
CA ARG A 19 13.62 2.70 0.53
C ARG A 19 14.01 4.17 0.33
N GLU A 20 15.27 4.42 -0.04
CA GLU A 20 15.84 5.75 -0.20
C GLU A 20 15.31 6.49 -1.45
N GLY A 21 14.74 5.75 -2.40
CA GLY A 21 14.10 6.32 -3.60
C GLY A 21 12.67 6.82 -3.37
N TYR A 22 12.06 6.52 -2.22
CA TYR A 22 10.70 6.94 -1.91
C TYR A 22 10.70 8.22 -1.09
N GLY A 23 9.92 9.23 -1.50
CA GLY A 23 9.69 10.44 -0.71
C GLY A 23 8.84 10.19 0.54
N HIS A 24 8.02 9.14 0.52
CA HIS A 24 7.29 8.63 1.67
C HIS A 24 7.48 7.11 1.78
N PHE A 25 8.01 6.66 2.92
CA PHE A 25 8.21 5.26 3.24
C PHE A 25 7.91 5.02 4.72
N GLN A 26 6.82 4.32 5.00
CA GLN A 26 6.37 4.07 6.38
C GLN A 26 6.03 2.58 6.57
N PRO A 27 6.84 1.82 7.32
CA PRO A 27 6.51 0.46 7.72
C PRO A 27 5.20 0.41 8.51
N THR A 28 4.41 -0.63 8.28
CA THR A 28 3.14 -0.86 8.96
C THR A 28 2.81 -2.36 8.98
N THR A 29 1.61 -2.70 9.45
CA THR A 29 1.06 -4.06 9.36
C THR A 29 -0.37 -4.01 8.84
N ILE A 30 -0.74 -4.95 8.00
CA ILE A 30 -2.09 -5.07 7.43
C ILE A 30 -2.61 -6.48 7.70
N ALA A 31 -3.67 -6.59 8.49
CA ALA A 31 -4.25 -7.88 8.90
C ALA A 31 -3.20 -8.89 9.42
N GLY A 32 -2.18 -8.41 10.14
CA GLY A 32 -1.07 -9.22 10.68
C GLY A 32 0.07 -9.52 9.71
N TYR A 33 0.00 -9.05 8.46
CA TYR A 33 1.06 -9.22 7.46
C TYR A 33 1.98 -8.00 7.50
N PRO A 34 3.29 -8.19 7.27
CA PRO A 34 4.21 -7.07 7.11
C PRO A 34 3.78 -6.24 5.89
N ALA A 35 3.83 -4.93 6.03
CA ALA A 35 3.46 -4.01 4.96
C ALA A 35 4.27 -2.71 5.03
N VAL A 36 4.20 -1.94 3.95
CA VAL A 36 4.79 -0.61 3.87
C VAL A 36 3.91 0.31 3.04
N GLN A 37 3.74 1.53 3.51
CA GLN A 37 3.24 2.64 2.68
C GLN A 37 4.44 3.24 1.94
N ALA A 38 4.49 3.12 0.62
CA ALA A 38 5.63 3.57 -0.16
C ALA A 38 5.20 4.28 -1.44
N ILE A 39 5.58 5.56 -1.58
CA ILE A 39 5.30 6.38 -2.76
C ILE A 39 6.38 7.43 -2.97
N ASP A 40 6.64 7.76 -4.24
CA ASP A 40 7.80 8.56 -4.66
C ASP A 40 7.76 10.00 -4.12
N SER A 41 6.57 10.59 -3.98
CA SER A 41 6.42 11.96 -3.46
C SER A 41 6.06 11.96 -1.98
N ARG A 42 6.79 12.75 -1.19
CA ARG A 42 6.57 12.90 0.26
C ARG A 42 5.16 13.38 0.61
N ASP A 43 4.61 14.29 -0.18
CA ASP A 43 3.31 14.92 0.11
C ASP A 43 2.13 14.20 -0.55
N ALA A 44 2.38 13.21 -1.40
CA ALA A 44 1.33 12.45 -2.09
C ALA A 44 0.23 11.92 -1.15
N PRO A 45 0.54 11.35 0.05
CA PRO A 45 -0.48 10.90 0.99
C PRO A 45 -1.50 11.97 1.41
N LYS A 46 -1.06 13.22 1.49
CA LYS A 46 -1.89 14.38 1.84
C LYS A 46 -2.59 14.99 0.62
N GLN A 47 -2.27 14.52 -0.58
CA GLN A 47 -2.80 14.99 -1.85
C GLN A 47 -3.65 13.93 -2.55
N GLY A 48 -4.19 12.97 -1.78
CA GLY A 48 -5.10 11.95 -2.27
C GLY A 48 -4.43 10.70 -2.85
N ASP A 49 -3.10 10.58 -2.83
CA ASP A 49 -2.40 9.45 -3.44
C ASP A 49 -1.59 8.64 -2.42
N CYS A 50 -1.84 7.34 -2.32
CA CYS A 50 -1.02 6.46 -1.51
C CYS A 50 -1.04 5.02 -2.02
N ARG A 51 0.06 4.30 -1.75
CA ARG A 51 0.20 2.87 -2.04
C ARG A 51 0.58 2.13 -0.77
N THR A 52 -0.22 1.13 -0.42
CA THR A 52 0.10 0.17 0.65
C THR A 52 0.52 -1.14 -0.01
N LEU A 53 1.75 -1.58 0.26
CA LEU A 53 2.34 -2.80 -0.27
C LEU A 53 2.40 -3.82 0.87
N VAL A 54 1.67 -4.92 0.73
CA VAL A 54 1.58 -5.99 1.72
C VAL A 54 2.36 -7.20 1.24
N GLY A 55 3.31 -7.67 2.05
CA GLY A 55 4.07 -8.89 1.78
C GLY A 55 3.23 -10.11 2.11
N VAL A 56 2.71 -10.80 1.09
CA VAL A 56 1.83 -11.98 1.26
C VAL A 56 2.54 -13.30 0.99
N ALA A 57 3.71 -13.27 0.36
CA ALA A 57 4.68 -14.36 0.24
C ALA A 57 6.08 -13.76 0.04
N GLU A 58 7.13 -14.59 0.08
CA GLU A 58 8.54 -14.14 -0.03
C GLU A 58 8.77 -13.19 -1.22
N GLU A 59 8.27 -13.54 -2.41
CA GLU A 59 8.47 -12.75 -3.62
C GLU A 59 7.20 -12.05 -4.15
N ARG A 60 6.10 -12.07 -3.38
CA ARG A 60 4.79 -11.57 -3.85
C ARG A 60 4.21 -10.49 -2.94
N LEU A 61 3.72 -9.43 -3.56
CA LEU A 61 3.02 -8.35 -2.87
C LEU A 61 1.58 -8.23 -3.36
N ILE A 62 0.71 -7.81 -2.45
CA ILE A 62 -0.54 -7.13 -2.82
C ILE A 62 -0.30 -5.64 -2.65
N ILE A 63 -0.60 -4.86 -3.68
CA ILE A 63 -0.48 -3.40 -3.65
C ILE A 63 -1.89 -2.81 -3.78
N ALA A 64 -2.32 -2.08 -2.76
CA ALA A 64 -3.51 -1.24 -2.83
C ALA A 64 -3.08 0.18 -3.18
N HIS A 65 -3.49 0.66 -4.37
CA HIS A 65 -3.25 2.02 -4.82
C HIS A 65 -4.53 2.85 -4.75
N THR A 66 -4.50 3.87 -3.90
CA THR A 66 -5.59 4.83 -3.74
C THR A 66 -5.20 6.15 -4.43
N ASN A 67 -6.13 6.70 -5.22
CA ASN A 67 -6.00 8.01 -5.85
C ASN A 67 -7.35 8.74 -5.75
N ILE A 68 -7.46 9.65 -4.78
CA ILE A 68 -8.62 10.48 -4.50
C ILE A 68 -8.40 11.84 -5.18
N ARG A 69 -9.18 12.11 -6.23
CA ARG A 69 -9.00 13.34 -7.02
C ARG A 69 -9.83 14.52 -6.53
N ASP A 70 -10.95 14.23 -5.89
CA ASP A 70 -11.79 15.27 -5.31
C ASP A 70 -11.19 15.78 -4.00
N ARG A 71 -10.76 17.05 -4.00
CA ARG A 71 -10.18 17.73 -2.82
C ARG A 71 -11.18 17.97 -1.71
N LYS A 72 -12.48 17.90 -1.99
CA LYS A 72 -13.55 18.02 -0.99
C LYS A 72 -13.86 16.69 -0.29
N ASN A 73 -13.33 15.58 -0.81
CA ASN A 73 -13.52 14.29 -0.19
C ASN A 73 -12.87 14.30 1.23
N PRO A 74 -13.59 13.84 2.28
CA PRO A 74 -13.08 13.87 3.64
C PRO A 74 -11.78 13.07 3.83
N ASP A 75 -11.54 12.07 2.99
CA ASP A 75 -10.35 11.23 3.04
C ASP A 75 -9.19 11.73 2.16
N TYR A 76 -9.33 12.89 1.48
CA TYR A 76 -8.32 13.41 0.55
C TYR A 76 -6.93 13.55 1.18
N THR A 77 -6.86 13.98 2.45
CA THR A 77 -5.60 14.15 3.18
C THR A 77 -5.17 12.89 3.94
N SER A 78 -5.95 11.82 3.87
CA SER A 78 -5.72 10.54 4.55
C SER A 78 -5.75 9.36 3.59
N ALA A 79 -5.21 9.54 2.38
CA ALA A 79 -5.24 8.51 1.33
C ALA A 79 -4.60 7.18 1.75
N CYS A 80 -3.56 7.21 2.59
CA CYS A 80 -2.93 5.98 3.10
C CYS A 80 -3.83 5.20 4.06
N LYS A 81 -4.69 5.88 4.84
CA LYS A 81 -5.69 5.19 5.66
C LYS A 81 -6.65 4.40 4.78
N VAL A 82 -7.06 4.99 3.65
CA VAL A 82 -7.94 4.33 2.68
C VAL A 82 -7.23 3.17 2.00
N SER A 83 -5.97 3.33 1.55
CA SER A 83 -5.23 2.21 0.94
C SER A 83 -4.99 1.06 1.93
N ASP A 84 -4.71 1.35 3.20
CA ASP A 84 -4.58 0.35 4.26
C ASP A 84 -5.87 -0.43 4.48
N GLN A 85 -7.01 0.27 4.58
CA GLN A 85 -8.33 -0.36 4.77
C GLN A 85 -8.68 -1.29 3.60
N VAL A 86 -8.42 -0.85 2.37
CA VAL A 86 -8.69 -1.67 1.18
C VAL A 86 -7.73 -2.87 1.12
N ALA A 87 -6.45 -2.68 1.45
CA ALA A 87 -5.49 -3.77 1.52
C ALA A 87 -5.90 -4.81 2.59
N ALA A 88 -6.36 -4.36 3.76
CA ALA A 88 -6.86 -5.23 4.82
C ALA A 88 -8.04 -6.06 4.33
N LEU A 89 -9.04 -5.42 3.71
CA LEU A 89 -10.21 -6.11 3.15
C LEU A 89 -9.80 -7.22 2.17
N VAL A 90 -8.87 -6.94 1.26
CA VAL A 90 -8.40 -7.92 0.27
C VAL A 90 -7.69 -9.09 0.97
N VAL A 91 -6.73 -8.80 1.85
CA VAL A 91 -5.91 -9.81 2.54
C VAL A 91 -6.79 -10.70 3.42
N GLU A 92 -7.75 -10.13 4.15
CA GLU A 92 -8.66 -10.87 5.02
C GLU A 92 -9.57 -11.81 4.21
N ASN A 93 -10.10 -11.34 3.08
CA ASN A 93 -10.95 -12.19 2.22
C ASN A 93 -10.16 -13.30 1.51
N LEU A 94 -8.90 -13.05 1.14
CA LEU A 94 -8.03 -14.09 0.57
C LEU A 94 -7.69 -15.19 1.59
N LYS A 95 -7.55 -14.86 2.88
CA LYS A 95 -7.38 -15.88 3.93
C LYS A 95 -8.62 -16.78 4.09
N GLY A 96 -9.80 -16.22 3.85
CA GLY A 96 -11.08 -16.91 3.96
C GLY A 96 -11.42 -17.82 2.77
N ALA A 97 -10.73 -17.63 1.63
CA ALA A 97 -10.82 -18.52 0.48
C ALA A 97 -10.00 -19.81 0.74
N LYS A 98 -10.54 -20.67 1.60
CA LYS A 98 -10.02 -22.00 1.88
C LYS A 98 -10.88 -23.06 1.21
#